data_AF-A0A194SAV9-F1
#
_entry.id   AF-A0A194SAV9-F1
#
_cell.length_a   1.000
_cell.length_b   1.000
_cell.length_c   1.000
_cell.angle_alpha   90.00
_cell.angle_beta   90.00
_cell.angle_gamma   90.00
#
_symmetry.space_group_name_H-M   'P 1'
#
loop_
_entity.id
_entity.type
_entity.pdbx_description
1 polymer ?
#
loop_
_entity_poly.entity_id
_entity_poly.type
_entity_poly.pdbx_seq_one_letter_code
_entity_poly.pdbx_strand_id
1 'polypeptide(L)'
;MYGVGPDWAYEAGPPTDPIGPYFSYDDWWFRGPGYRNLPPVNGDIMNLPAGGSITLEIACQCVRAPSLLPPGPLSLPLWVRAAASPSRTDSPRRAQSGDPNSMVIDQSLLSGCALGIADVDDISKVTMDNLAIFSVKHDCVKQKMNSFDVPAKMPQCTGDKCICAWFWLANRGTANFYMTAFDCSVSGSPADATPIAPPQDPVFCKKDPSSCTTGSKRPIYAYNFPSNVPWIGNDDRAGYHQEWSFGTDGAQNDIFM
;
A
#
# COMPACT_ATOMS: atom_id res chain seq x y z
N MET A 1 2.22 1.17 -11.84
CA MET A 1 2.93 0.78 -10.61
C MET A 1 4.22 0.06 -10.99
N TYR A 2 5.20 0.00 -10.09
CA TYR A 2 6.46 -0.70 -10.35
C TYR A 2 6.25 -2.21 -10.49
N GLY A 3 7.07 -2.86 -11.33
CA GLY A 3 7.05 -4.31 -11.55
C GLY A 3 5.94 -4.83 -12.47
N VAL A 4 5.13 -3.95 -13.06
CA VAL A 4 4.17 -4.31 -14.11
C VAL A 4 4.61 -3.68 -15.41
N GLY A 5 5.01 -4.53 -16.34
CA GLY A 5 5.43 -4.13 -17.68
C GLY A 5 4.26 -3.78 -18.61
N PRO A 6 4.56 -3.43 -19.86
CA PRO A 6 3.56 -3.23 -20.91
C PRO A 6 2.61 -4.42 -21.02
N ASP A 7 1.36 -4.17 -21.41
CA ASP A 7 0.32 -5.21 -21.54
C ASP A 7 0.06 -6.05 -20.29
N TRP A 8 0.44 -5.53 -19.10
CA TRP A 8 0.33 -6.24 -17.81
C TRP A 8 1.26 -7.45 -17.69
N ALA A 9 2.42 -7.39 -18.34
CA ALA A 9 3.46 -8.41 -18.17
C ALA A 9 4.08 -8.36 -16.75
N TYR A 10 4.31 -9.53 -16.17
CA TYR A 10 4.90 -9.70 -14.83
C TYR A 10 6.31 -10.28 -14.92
N GLU A 11 7.19 -9.63 -15.68
CA GLU A 11 8.54 -10.12 -15.97
C GLU A 11 9.40 -10.32 -14.70
N ALA A 12 9.19 -9.47 -13.70
CA ALA A 12 9.87 -9.59 -12.40
C ALA A 12 9.16 -10.55 -11.43
N GLY A 13 7.95 -10.99 -11.77
CA GLY A 13 7.09 -11.84 -10.94
C GLY A 13 5.71 -11.21 -10.67
N PRO A 14 4.71 -12.00 -10.23
CA PRO A 14 3.38 -11.49 -9.92
C PRO A 14 3.42 -10.44 -8.79
N PRO A 15 2.74 -9.28 -8.92
CA PRO A 15 2.65 -8.29 -7.85
C PRO A 15 1.82 -8.77 -6.64
N THR A 16 1.06 -9.86 -6.82
CA THR A 16 0.19 -10.47 -5.80
C THR A 16 0.88 -11.49 -4.92
N ASP A 17 2.13 -11.85 -5.21
CA ASP A 17 2.86 -12.82 -4.40
C ASP A 17 3.17 -12.22 -3.02
N PRO A 18 3.19 -12.99 -1.93
CA PRO A 18 3.61 -12.48 -0.62
C PRO A 18 5.13 -12.21 -0.57
N ILE A 19 5.58 -11.31 0.30
CA ILE A 19 6.99 -11.07 0.60
C ILE A 19 7.39 -11.82 1.87
N GLY A 20 8.33 -12.75 1.75
CA GLY A 20 8.93 -13.46 2.87
C GLY A 20 8.28 -14.82 3.21
N PRO A 21 8.68 -15.42 4.34
CA PRO A 21 9.64 -14.89 5.32
C PRO A 21 11.11 -15.05 4.91
N TYR A 22 12.01 -14.42 5.67
CA TYR A 22 13.48 -14.57 5.61
C TYR A 22 14.19 -14.03 4.35
N PHE A 23 13.59 -13.09 3.65
CA PHE A 23 14.24 -12.44 2.51
C PHE A 23 15.29 -11.44 2.99
N SER A 24 16.34 -11.22 2.18
CA SER A 24 17.32 -10.16 2.41
C SER A 24 16.77 -8.80 1.98
N TYR A 25 17.33 -7.71 2.50
CA TYR A 25 16.86 -6.34 2.23
C TYR A 25 16.61 -6.09 0.75
N ASP A 26 17.61 -6.41 -0.07
CA ASP A 26 17.56 -6.13 -1.48
C ASP A 26 16.47 -6.92 -2.20
N ASP A 27 16.19 -8.16 -1.78
CA ASP A 27 15.18 -9.04 -2.36
C ASP A 27 13.75 -8.59 -2.07
N TRP A 28 13.50 -8.07 -0.86
CA TRP A 28 12.15 -7.68 -0.46
C TRP A 28 11.83 -6.21 -0.73
N TRP A 29 12.82 -5.32 -0.71
CA TRP A 29 12.62 -3.87 -0.84
C TRP A 29 11.94 -3.53 -2.17
N PHE A 30 10.73 -2.98 -2.15
CA PHE A 30 9.90 -2.74 -3.35
C PHE A 30 9.85 -3.93 -4.32
N ARG A 31 9.84 -5.16 -3.77
CA ARG A 31 9.80 -6.44 -4.51
C ARG A 31 11.08 -6.81 -5.27
N GLY A 32 12.22 -6.24 -4.92
CA GLY A 32 13.51 -6.66 -5.44
C GLY A 32 13.98 -5.91 -6.68
N PRO A 33 15.23 -6.13 -7.14
CA PRO A 33 15.83 -5.37 -8.22
C PRO A 33 15.01 -5.40 -9.51
N GLY A 34 14.42 -6.55 -9.85
CA GLY A 34 13.60 -6.71 -11.06
C GLY A 34 12.39 -5.79 -11.06
N TYR A 35 11.68 -5.66 -9.94
CA TYR A 35 10.50 -4.79 -9.86
C TYR A 35 10.89 -3.31 -9.84
N ARG A 36 11.97 -2.95 -9.12
CA ARG A 36 12.47 -1.56 -9.07
C ARG A 36 12.97 -1.07 -10.42
N ASN A 37 13.49 -1.95 -11.27
CA ASN A 37 13.94 -1.64 -12.63
C ASN A 37 12.80 -1.53 -13.65
N LEU A 38 11.55 -1.83 -13.25
CA LEU A 38 10.36 -1.74 -14.10
C LEU A 38 9.47 -0.59 -13.60
N PRO A 39 9.72 0.67 -14.02
CA PRO A 39 8.91 1.81 -13.61
C PRO A 39 7.47 1.73 -14.15
N PRO A 40 6.54 2.56 -13.65
CA PRO A 40 5.20 2.65 -14.19
C PRO A 40 5.20 2.88 -15.71
N VAL A 41 4.39 2.11 -16.43
CA VAL A 41 4.20 2.25 -17.88
C VAL A 41 3.76 3.69 -18.20
N ASN A 42 4.24 4.24 -19.33
CA ASN A 42 3.98 5.60 -19.79
C ASN A 42 4.41 6.73 -18.83
N GLY A 43 5.12 6.44 -17.75
CA GLY A 43 5.41 7.43 -16.72
C GLY A 43 4.16 7.87 -15.96
N ASP A 44 3.18 6.98 -15.78
CA ASP A 44 1.95 7.28 -15.06
C ASP A 44 2.22 7.70 -13.61
N ILE A 45 1.78 8.92 -13.25
CA ILE A 45 1.91 9.51 -11.91
C ILE A 45 0.52 9.63 -11.28
N MET A 46 0.36 9.08 -10.07
CA MET A 46 -0.87 9.19 -9.30
C MET A 46 -0.95 10.53 -8.55
N ASN A 47 -1.98 11.32 -8.83
CA ASN A 47 -2.21 12.59 -8.13
C ASN A 47 -2.85 12.37 -6.75
N LEU A 48 -2.22 12.93 -5.70
CA LEU A 48 -2.68 12.96 -4.32
C LEU A 48 -3.21 14.37 -4.00
N PRO A 49 -4.53 14.58 -3.89
CA PRO A 49 -5.07 15.89 -3.53
C PRO A 49 -4.93 16.13 -2.02
N ALA A 50 -4.15 17.12 -1.60
CA ALA A 50 -4.01 17.48 -0.19
C ALA A 50 -5.38 17.81 0.43
N GLY A 51 -5.72 17.14 1.52
CA GLY A 51 -7.02 17.27 2.20
C GLY A 51 -8.18 16.57 1.49
N GLY A 52 -7.92 15.92 0.36
CA GLY A 52 -8.87 15.07 -0.35
C GLY A 52 -8.63 13.59 -0.06
N SER A 53 -9.11 12.74 -0.97
CA SER A 53 -8.91 11.30 -0.91
C SER A 53 -8.61 10.71 -2.29
N ILE A 54 -7.91 9.59 -2.29
CA ILE A 54 -7.71 8.74 -3.47
C ILE A 54 -8.36 7.40 -3.24
N THR A 55 -8.75 6.71 -4.31
CA THR A 55 -9.29 5.35 -4.21
C THR A 55 -8.41 4.39 -4.99
N LEU A 56 -7.91 3.37 -4.30
CA LEU A 56 -7.15 2.29 -4.91
C LEU A 56 -8.01 1.06 -5.14
N GLU A 57 -7.77 0.39 -6.26
CA GLU A 57 -8.28 -0.94 -6.55
C GLU A 57 -7.29 -1.98 -6.02
N ILE A 58 -7.76 -2.86 -5.12
CA ILE A 58 -6.98 -3.95 -4.52
C ILE A 58 -7.66 -5.28 -4.88
N ALA A 59 -6.94 -6.16 -5.59
CA ALA A 59 -7.48 -7.43 -6.09
C ALA A 59 -6.40 -8.53 -6.14
N CYS A 60 -6.82 -9.80 -6.05
CA CYS A 60 -5.95 -10.97 -6.17
C CYS A 60 -5.55 -11.29 -7.62
N GLN A 61 -6.18 -10.64 -8.59
CA GLN A 61 -5.91 -10.82 -10.02
C GLN A 61 -6.26 -9.53 -10.76
N CYS A 62 -5.39 -9.09 -11.65
CA CYS A 62 -5.71 -8.06 -12.64
C CYS A 62 -6.37 -8.76 -13.83
N VAL A 63 -7.70 -8.69 -13.97
CA VAL A 63 -8.39 -9.32 -15.10
C VAL A 63 -8.56 -8.29 -16.22
N ARG A 64 -7.91 -8.53 -17.36
CA ARG A 64 -8.29 -7.97 -18.66
C ARG A 64 -9.58 -8.66 -19.10
N ALA A 65 -10.67 -7.93 -19.34
CA ALA A 65 -11.90 -8.54 -19.87
C ALA A 65 -11.67 -8.98 -21.32
N PRO A 66 -11.78 -10.28 -21.68
CA PRO A 66 -11.67 -10.76 -23.05
C PRO A 66 -13.00 -11.40 -23.46
N SER A 67 -14.05 -10.60 -23.65
CA SER A 67 -15.28 -11.01 -24.35
C SER A 67 -16.19 -9.79 -24.47
N LEU A 68 -16.70 -9.50 -25.67
CA LEU A 68 -17.57 -8.37 -26.07
C LEU A 68 -16.91 -7.24 -26.88
N LEU A 69 -15.95 -7.54 -27.76
CA LEU A 69 -15.69 -6.67 -28.92
C LEU A 69 -16.43 -7.22 -30.16
N PRO A 70 -17.38 -6.49 -30.76
CA PRO A 70 -17.70 -6.67 -32.18
C PRO A 70 -16.53 -6.12 -33.04
N PRO A 71 -16.40 -6.54 -34.31
CA PRO A 71 -15.27 -6.15 -35.15
C PRO A 71 -15.47 -4.71 -35.62
N GLY A 72 -14.64 -3.78 -35.17
CA GLY A 72 -14.64 -2.40 -35.67
C GLY A 72 -13.45 -1.60 -35.13
N PRO A 73 -12.76 -0.80 -35.96
CA PRO A 73 -11.60 -0.05 -35.54
C PRO A 73 -12.06 1.25 -34.87
N LEU A 74 -11.54 1.54 -33.67
CA LEU A 74 -11.16 2.88 -33.20
C LEU A 74 -10.69 2.76 -31.73
N SER A 75 -9.38 2.94 -31.56
CA SER A 75 -8.67 3.63 -30.49
C SER A 75 -9.39 3.91 -29.15
N LEU A 76 -8.68 3.49 -28.07
CA LEU A 76 -8.79 3.79 -26.63
C LEU A 76 -9.37 2.63 -25.79
N PRO A 77 -8.60 2.00 -24.87
CA PRO A 77 -9.18 1.09 -23.89
C PRO A 77 -9.89 1.91 -22.79
N LEU A 78 -11.18 2.14 -23.01
CA LEU A 78 -12.13 2.58 -22.00
C LEU A 78 -12.46 1.38 -21.10
N TRP A 79 -11.99 1.40 -19.85
CA TRP A 79 -12.23 0.34 -18.86
C TRP A 79 -13.70 0.37 -18.40
N VAL A 80 -14.53 -0.50 -18.98
CA VAL A 80 -15.91 -0.74 -18.52
C VAL A 80 -15.88 -1.67 -17.31
N ARG A 81 -16.63 -1.26 -16.28
CA ARG A 81 -17.08 -2.07 -15.14
C ARG A 81 -17.42 -3.50 -15.56
N ALA A 82 -16.49 -4.43 -15.40
CA ALA A 82 -16.82 -5.84 -15.34
C ALA A 82 -17.31 -6.13 -13.91
N ALA A 83 -18.61 -5.94 -13.69
CA ALA A 83 -19.31 -6.80 -12.75
C ALA A 83 -19.08 -8.23 -13.27
N ALA A 84 -18.29 -9.02 -12.56
CA ALA A 84 -18.15 -10.43 -12.91
C ALA A 84 -19.52 -11.12 -12.76
N SER A 85 -19.68 -12.23 -13.48
CA SER A 85 -20.88 -13.04 -13.60
C SER A 85 -21.65 -13.28 -12.28
N PRO A 86 -22.96 -13.61 -12.33
CA PRO A 86 -23.90 -13.59 -11.19
C PRO A 86 -23.67 -14.68 -10.13
N SER A 87 -22.51 -15.34 -10.14
CA SER A 87 -22.03 -16.15 -9.04
C SER A 87 -20.52 -15.92 -8.91
N ARG A 88 -20.07 -15.48 -7.73
CA ARG A 88 -18.67 -15.18 -7.33
C ARG A 88 -18.19 -13.76 -7.69
N THR A 89 -18.71 -12.74 -7.01
CA THR A 89 -18.27 -11.35 -7.21
C THR A 89 -17.97 -10.56 -5.94
N ASP A 90 -17.01 -9.65 -6.09
CA ASP A 90 -16.74 -8.45 -5.29
C ASP A 90 -15.83 -8.52 -4.09
N SER A 91 -14.80 -9.37 -4.13
CA SER A 91 -13.80 -9.26 -3.07
C SER A 91 -12.47 -9.98 -3.29
N PRO A 92 -11.35 -9.40 -2.82
CA PRO A 92 -10.05 -10.08 -2.69
C PRO A 92 -10.06 -11.19 -1.62
N ARG A 93 -11.23 -11.73 -1.23
CA ARG A 93 -11.56 -12.32 0.09
C ARG A 93 -10.96 -13.70 0.43
N ARG A 94 -10.16 -14.37 -0.39
CA ARG A 94 -10.10 -15.85 -0.29
C ARG A 94 -9.01 -16.53 0.55
N ALA A 95 -8.15 -15.84 1.31
CA ALA A 95 -7.22 -16.58 2.20
C ALA A 95 -6.64 -15.82 3.40
N GLN A 96 -6.59 -14.49 3.39
CA GLN A 96 -5.67 -13.75 4.29
C GLN A 96 -6.37 -12.77 5.26
N SER A 97 -7.66 -12.51 5.05
CA SER A 97 -8.51 -11.65 5.90
C SER A 97 -9.77 -12.36 6.43
N GLY A 98 -9.79 -13.70 6.41
CA GLY A 98 -10.96 -14.52 6.78
C GLY A 98 -10.74 -16.02 6.55
N ASP A 99 -11.73 -16.84 6.91
CA ASP A 99 -11.80 -18.26 6.56
C ASP A 99 -12.02 -18.41 5.03
N PRO A 100 -11.16 -19.15 4.30
CA PRO A 100 -11.29 -19.36 2.86
C PRO A 100 -12.64 -19.98 2.43
N ASN A 101 -13.36 -20.62 3.36
CA ASN A 101 -14.66 -21.25 3.12
C ASN A 101 -15.85 -20.39 3.58
N SER A 102 -15.62 -19.24 4.22
CA SER A 102 -16.68 -18.37 4.73
C SER A 102 -17.05 -17.27 3.73
N MET A 103 -18.35 -16.99 3.62
CA MET A 103 -18.87 -15.82 2.90
C MET A 103 -18.90 -14.55 3.76
N VAL A 104 -18.58 -14.66 5.05
CA VAL A 104 -18.59 -13.57 6.03
C VAL A 104 -17.15 -13.16 6.35
N ILE A 105 -16.88 -11.85 6.29
CA ILE A 105 -15.60 -11.32 6.76
C ILE A 105 -15.56 -11.35 8.27
N ASP A 106 -14.55 -12.01 8.80
CA ASP A 106 -14.18 -11.86 10.18
C ASP A 106 -13.43 -10.53 10.36
N GLN A 107 -14.14 -9.50 10.83
CA GLN A 107 -13.58 -8.17 11.00
C GLN A 107 -12.43 -8.15 12.02
N SER A 108 -12.37 -9.12 12.93
CA SER A 108 -11.27 -9.24 13.89
C SER A 108 -9.94 -9.62 13.23
N LEU A 109 -9.97 -10.09 11.98
CA LEU A 109 -8.79 -10.49 11.22
C LEU A 109 -8.30 -9.41 10.25
N LEU A 110 -8.92 -8.23 10.23
CA LEU A 110 -8.43 -7.11 9.45
C LEU A 110 -7.28 -6.43 10.19
N SER A 111 -6.10 -6.43 9.56
CA SER A 111 -4.89 -5.75 10.09
C SER A 111 -4.69 -4.35 9.53
N GLY A 112 -5.60 -3.85 8.69
CA GLY A 112 -5.44 -2.59 7.98
C GLY A 112 -4.29 -2.58 6.97
N CYS A 113 -4.29 -1.60 6.08
CA CYS A 113 -3.22 -1.34 5.12
C CYS A 113 -2.89 0.15 5.11
N ALA A 114 -1.79 0.54 4.48
CA ALA A 114 -1.33 1.92 4.52
C ALA A 114 -0.73 2.39 3.19
N LEU A 115 -0.67 3.71 3.03
CA LEU A 115 0.07 4.39 1.99
C LEU A 115 1.25 5.15 2.59
N GLY A 116 2.43 4.94 2.01
CA GLY A 116 3.63 5.69 2.32
C GLY A 116 4.08 6.56 1.15
N ILE A 117 4.86 7.59 1.46
CA ILE A 117 5.45 8.54 0.51
C ILE A 117 6.89 8.86 0.92
N ALA A 118 7.77 8.96 -0.07
CA ALA A 118 9.12 9.48 0.05
C ALA A 118 9.30 10.62 -0.95
N ASP A 119 9.78 11.77 -0.47
CA ASP A 119 10.03 12.96 -1.31
C ASP A 119 11.36 12.82 -2.07
N VAL A 120 11.36 11.89 -3.02
CA VAL A 120 12.42 11.65 -4.01
C VAL A 120 11.79 11.28 -5.34
N ASP A 121 12.47 11.58 -6.43
CA ASP A 121 12.01 11.35 -7.81
C ASP A 121 12.46 10.01 -8.41
N ASP A 122 13.32 9.28 -7.70
CA ASP A 122 13.90 8.01 -8.13
C ASP A 122 13.74 6.97 -7.02
N ILE A 123 13.16 5.80 -7.37
CA ILE A 123 12.97 4.68 -6.46
C ILE A 123 14.29 4.18 -5.84
N SER A 124 15.42 4.36 -6.53
CA SER A 124 16.74 3.98 -6.01
C SER A 124 17.18 4.82 -4.81
N LYS A 125 16.61 6.02 -4.65
CA LYS A 125 16.87 6.94 -3.53
C LYS A 125 15.91 6.74 -2.36
N VAL A 126 14.92 5.86 -2.48
CA VAL A 126 13.98 5.58 -1.39
C VAL A 126 14.65 4.64 -0.39
N THR A 127 14.63 5.05 0.86
CA THR A 127 15.22 4.33 1.99
C THR A 127 14.16 4.12 3.08
N MET A 128 14.47 3.30 4.08
CA MET A 128 13.60 3.21 5.26
C MET A 128 13.50 4.55 6.01
N ASP A 129 14.51 5.41 5.91
CA ASP A 129 14.61 6.66 6.66
C ASP A 129 13.94 7.87 5.98
N ASN A 130 13.39 7.69 4.78
CA ASN A 130 12.65 8.76 4.09
C ASN A 130 11.25 8.36 3.62
N LEU A 131 10.84 7.11 3.83
CA LEU A 131 9.51 6.62 3.47
C LEU A 131 8.59 6.67 4.69
N ALA A 132 7.65 7.61 4.70
CA ALA A 132 6.73 7.83 5.81
C ALA A 132 5.30 7.44 5.44
N ILE A 133 4.56 6.84 6.38
CA ILE A 133 3.14 6.52 6.21
C ILE A 133 2.31 7.80 6.36
N PHE A 134 1.55 8.15 5.32
CA PHE A 134 0.69 9.35 5.31
C PHE A 134 -0.81 9.03 5.39
N SER A 135 -1.21 7.79 5.12
CA SER A 135 -2.62 7.37 5.19
C SER A 135 -2.73 5.91 5.59
N VAL A 136 -3.72 5.60 6.42
CA VAL A 136 -4.02 4.24 6.91
C VAL A 136 -5.47 3.93 6.62
N LYS A 137 -5.77 2.66 6.30
CA LYS A 137 -7.13 2.16 6.20
C LYS A 137 -7.29 0.91 7.05
N HIS A 138 -7.95 1.00 8.21
CA HIS A 138 -8.07 -0.10 9.18
C HIS A 138 -8.87 -1.30 8.64
N ASP A 139 -9.93 -1.04 7.86
CA ASP A 139 -10.74 -2.10 7.26
C ASP A 139 -10.28 -2.50 5.84
N CYS A 140 -9.03 -2.23 5.52
CA CYS A 140 -8.48 -2.50 4.19
C CYS A 140 -8.50 -3.99 3.82
N VAL A 141 -8.57 -4.27 2.51
CA VAL A 141 -8.66 -5.61 1.91
C VAL A 141 -9.99 -6.33 2.25
N LYS A 142 -10.93 -5.64 2.91
CA LYS A 142 -12.33 -6.05 3.06
C LYS A 142 -13.10 -5.97 1.74
N GLN A 143 -12.72 -5.02 0.88
CA GLN A 143 -13.38 -4.74 -0.41
C GLN A 143 -12.35 -4.36 -1.48
N LYS A 144 -12.80 -4.36 -2.74
CA LYS A 144 -11.97 -4.06 -3.90
C LYS A 144 -11.51 -2.59 -3.92
N MET A 145 -12.44 -1.66 -3.70
CA MET A 145 -12.16 -0.22 -3.77
C MET A 145 -11.91 0.32 -2.37
N ASN A 146 -10.71 0.79 -2.08
CA ASN A 146 -10.32 1.30 -0.76
C ASN A 146 -9.93 2.77 -0.91
N SER A 147 -10.64 3.64 -0.19
CA SER A 147 -10.35 5.08 -0.18
C SER A 147 -9.37 5.41 0.95
N PHE A 148 -8.42 6.27 0.64
CA PHE A 148 -7.35 6.74 1.53
C PHE A 148 -7.37 8.26 1.55
N ASP A 149 -7.46 8.82 2.75
CA ASP A 149 -7.45 10.27 2.93
C ASP A 149 -6.01 10.79 2.90
N VAL A 150 -5.80 11.90 2.21
CA VAL A 150 -4.51 12.57 2.09
C VAL A 150 -4.48 13.72 3.10
N PRO A 151 -3.46 13.84 3.96
CA PRO A 151 -3.38 14.93 4.93
C PRO A 151 -3.50 16.31 4.25
N ALA A 152 -4.23 17.24 4.88
CA ALA A 152 -4.44 18.58 4.33
C ALA A 152 -3.16 19.41 4.23
N LYS A 153 -2.15 19.07 5.03
CA LYS A 153 -0.83 19.75 5.06
C LYS A 153 0.24 19.05 4.23
N MET A 154 -0.13 18.11 3.36
CA MET A 154 0.85 17.42 2.52
C MET A 154 1.65 18.43 1.68
N PRO A 155 2.98 18.47 1.80
CA PRO A 155 3.82 19.32 0.96
C PRO A 155 3.81 18.82 -0.48
N GLN A 156 4.10 19.73 -1.40
CA GLN A 156 4.32 19.34 -2.79
C GLN A 156 5.62 18.53 -2.87
N CYS A 157 5.67 17.56 -3.80
CA CYS A 157 6.92 16.88 -4.12
C CYS A 157 7.98 17.90 -4.54
N THR A 158 9.20 17.76 -4.02
CA THR A 158 10.31 18.66 -4.33
C THR A 158 10.77 18.48 -5.79
N GLY A 159 10.72 17.25 -6.30
CA GLY A 159 10.95 16.93 -7.71
C GLY A 159 9.67 16.91 -8.55
N ASP A 160 9.78 16.47 -9.80
CA ASP A 160 8.63 16.32 -10.71
C ASP A 160 7.58 15.31 -10.18
N LYS A 161 8.02 14.38 -9.34
CA LYS A 161 7.22 13.37 -8.64
C LYS A 161 7.88 12.96 -7.32
N CYS A 162 7.11 12.24 -6.51
CA CYS A 162 7.54 11.46 -5.36
C CYS A 162 7.41 9.96 -5.67
N ILE A 163 7.99 9.12 -4.80
CA ILE A 163 7.71 7.68 -4.80
C ILE A 163 6.75 7.36 -3.64
N CYS A 164 5.63 6.73 -3.98
CA CYS A 164 4.67 6.23 -3.02
C CYS A 164 4.64 4.70 -3.00
N ALA A 165 4.10 4.13 -1.93
CA ALA A 165 3.84 2.70 -1.87
C ALA A 165 2.61 2.34 -1.04
N TRP A 166 1.98 1.25 -1.44
CA TRP A 166 0.95 0.56 -0.68
C TRP A 166 1.57 -0.57 0.14
N PHE A 167 1.12 -0.73 1.38
CA PHE A 167 1.61 -1.74 2.32
C PHE A 167 0.48 -2.48 3.01
N TRP A 168 0.67 -3.77 3.23
CA TRP A 168 -0.28 -4.60 3.99
C TRP A 168 0.40 -5.80 4.64
N LEU A 169 -0.06 -6.18 5.83
CA LEU A 169 0.35 -7.40 6.52
C LEU A 169 -0.89 -8.24 6.79
N ALA A 170 -0.81 -9.55 6.52
CA ALA A 170 -1.91 -10.45 6.79
C ALA A 170 -1.93 -10.88 8.27
N ASN A 171 -3.11 -10.86 8.90
CA ASN A 171 -3.26 -11.27 10.30
C ASN A 171 -3.24 -12.80 10.50
N ARG A 172 -3.22 -13.58 9.41
CA ARG A 172 -3.21 -15.05 9.44
C ARG A 172 -2.36 -15.64 8.33
N GLY A 173 -2.14 -16.96 8.39
CA GLY A 173 -1.34 -17.71 7.43
C GLY A 173 0.15 -17.56 7.67
N THR A 174 0.94 -17.89 6.65
CA THR A 174 2.40 -17.72 6.65
C THR A 174 2.76 -16.27 6.97
N ALA A 175 3.75 -16.04 7.83
CA ALA A 175 4.21 -14.70 8.14
C ALA A 175 4.82 -14.04 6.89
N ASN A 176 4.16 -13.00 6.37
CA ASN A 176 4.56 -12.25 5.18
C ASN A 176 3.97 -10.83 5.20
N PHE A 177 4.46 -9.98 4.32
CA PHE A 177 3.82 -8.69 4.03
C PHE A 177 3.76 -8.41 2.53
N TYR A 178 3.09 -7.33 2.19
CA TYR A 178 2.90 -6.83 0.83
C TYR A 178 3.38 -5.39 0.74
N MET A 179 4.02 -5.08 -0.38
CA MET A 179 4.57 -3.77 -0.70
C MET A 179 4.50 -3.56 -2.20
N THR A 180 3.92 -2.45 -2.64
CA THR A 180 3.80 -2.10 -4.06
C THR A 180 4.08 -0.63 -4.28
N ALA A 181 5.17 -0.30 -5.00
CA ALA A 181 5.53 1.07 -5.32
C ALA A 181 4.77 1.63 -6.53
N PHE A 182 4.57 2.93 -6.55
CA PHE A 182 4.05 3.69 -7.68
C PHE A 182 4.56 5.14 -7.64
N ASP A 183 4.61 5.78 -8.80
CA ASP A 183 4.91 7.20 -8.89
C ASP A 183 3.69 8.02 -8.46
N CYS A 184 3.92 9.06 -7.66
CA CYS A 184 2.87 9.92 -7.15
C CYS A 184 3.28 11.39 -7.18
N SER A 185 2.30 12.30 -7.15
CA SER A 185 2.50 13.74 -6.96
C SER A 185 1.47 14.28 -5.99
N VAL A 186 1.75 15.41 -5.35
CA VAL A 186 0.79 16.08 -4.46
C VAL A 186 0.26 17.34 -5.16
N SER A 187 -1.05 17.54 -5.10
CA SER A 187 -1.74 18.75 -5.60
C SER A 187 -2.50 19.43 -4.48
N GLY A 188 -2.72 20.74 -4.61
CA GLY A 188 -3.46 21.50 -3.60
C GLY A 188 -2.70 21.70 -2.28
N SER A 189 -1.38 21.50 -2.28
CA SER A 189 -0.55 21.74 -1.10
C SER A 189 -0.69 23.18 -0.61
N PRO A 190 -0.90 23.40 0.70
CA PRO A 190 -1.00 24.73 1.24
C PRO A 190 0.36 25.44 1.22
N ALA A 191 0.35 26.76 1.13
CA ALA A 191 1.58 27.56 1.01
C ALA A 191 2.49 27.48 2.25
N ASP A 192 1.94 27.10 3.40
CA ASP A 192 2.63 26.92 4.67
C ASP A 192 2.92 25.44 5.01
N ALA A 193 2.81 24.53 4.03
CA ALA A 193 3.17 23.12 4.23
C ALA A 193 4.65 22.98 4.62
N THR A 194 4.91 22.30 5.74
CA THR A 194 6.26 21.92 6.16
C THR A 194 6.64 20.54 5.61
N PRO A 195 7.94 20.23 5.46
CA PRO A 195 8.38 18.91 5.04
C PRO A 195 7.87 17.80 5.97
N ILE A 196 7.74 16.59 5.43
CA ILE A 196 7.46 15.40 6.22
C ILE A 196 8.66 15.12 7.11
N ALA A 197 8.43 14.96 8.40
CA ALA A 197 9.47 14.65 9.36
C ALA A 197 10.07 13.27 9.08
N PRO A 198 11.38 13.05 9.34
CA PRO A 198 11.99 11.73 9.24
C PRO A 198 11.19 10.69 10.04
N PRO A 199 10.74 9.60 9.40
CA PRO A 199 9.89 8.62 10.03
C PRO A 199 10.64 7.83 11.10
N GLN A 200 9.92 7.44 12.15
CA GLN A 200 10.42 6.59 13.23
C GLN A 200 9.74 5.22 13.19
N ASP A 201 10.31 4.24 13.88
CA ASP A 201 9.71 2.90 13.91
C ASP A 201 8.41 2.89 14.73
N PRO A 202 7.33 2.28 14.22
CA PRO A 202 6.16 2.01 15.02
C PRO A 202 6.47 0.95 16.09
N VAL A 203 5.87 1.08 17.27
CA VAL A 203 6.01 0.10 18.35
C VAL A 203 4.69 -0.61 18.63
N PHE A 204 4.80 -1.82 19.19
CA PHE A 204 3.66 -2.52 19.75
C PHE A 204 3.32 -1.95 21.13
N CYS A 205 2.18 -1.28 21.24
CA CYS A 205 1.78 -0.48 22.40
C CYS A 205 0.40 -0.89 22.97
N LYS A 206 -0.06 -2.11 22.69
CA LYS A 206 -1.39 -2.62 23.11
C LYS A 206 -1.71 -2.42 24.60
N LYS A 207 -0.73 -2.66 25.48
CA LYS A 207 -0.92 -2.56 26.94
C LYS A 207 -0.81 -1.13 27.49
N ASP A 208 -0.14 -0.25 26.76
CA ASP A 208 0.08 1.14 27.13
C ASP A 208 0.01 2.02 25.88
N PRO A 209 -1.19 2.47 25.49
CA PRO A 209 -1.36 3.31 24.31
C PRO A 209 -0.59 4.64 24.36
N SER A 210 -0.19 5.10 25.55
CA SER A 210 0.63 6.31 25.68
C SER A 210 2.09 6.11 25.24
N SER A 211 2.52 4.85 25.14
CA SER A 211 3.84 4.47 24.63
C SER A 211 3.93 4.33 23.11
N CYS A 212 2.80 4.47 22.39
CA CYS A 212 2.79 4.37 20.93
C CYS A 212 3.64 5.48 20.29
N THR A 213 4.32 5.16 19.19
CA THR A 213 5.07 6.14 18.39
C THR A 213 4.09 7.17 17.81
N THR A 214 4.31 8.44 18.12
CA THR A 214 3.57 9.57 17.53
C THR A 214 4.38 10.20 16.40
N GLY A 215 3.71 11.00 15.57
CA GLY A 215 4.34 11.68 14.45
C GLY A 215 4.59 10.78 13.24
N SER A 216 5.59 11.16 12.45
CA SER A 216 5.98 10.44 11.22
C SER A 216 6.46 9.03 11.56
N LYS A 217 5.85 8.03 10.93
CA LYS A 217 6.12 6.60 11.15
C LYS A 217 6.54 5.92 9.87
N ARG A 218 7.52 5.01 9.98
CA ARG A 218 7.95 4.12 8.88
C ARG A 218 6.87 3.08 8.59
N PRO A 219 6.82 2.53 7.36
CA PRO A 219 6.10 1.29 7.10
C PRO A 219 6.58 0.17 8.02
N ILE A 220 5.70 -0.80 8.24
CA ILE A 220 6.02 -1.99 9.03
C ILE A 220 6.74 -2.99 8.12
N TYR A 221 8.02 -3.23 8.40
CA TYR A 221 8.84 -4.25 7.79
C TYR A 221 9.03 -5.39 8.80
N ALA A 222 8.26 -6.47 8.62
CA ALA A 222 8.25 -7.63 9.50
C ALA A 222 8.68 -8.90 8.76
N TYR A 223 9.09 -9.94 9.49
CA TYR A 223 9.30 -11.32 8.99
C TYR A 223 10.47 -11.53 8.01
N ASN A 224 11.11 -10.45 7.54
CA ASN A 224 12.27 -10.43 6.67
C ASN A 224 13.45 -9.71 7.36
N PHE A 225 14.62 -9.65 6.71
CA PHE A 225 15.81 -9.02 7.28
C PHE A 225 16.27 -7.81 6.43
N PRO A 226 16.51 -6.63 7.04
CA PRO A 226 16.20 -6.28 8.42
C PRO A 226 14.69 -6.16 8.66
N SER A 227 14.27 -6.37 9.91
CA SER A 227 12.92 -6.09 10.42
C SER A 227 13.01 -4.84 11.29
N ASN A 228 12.06 -3.92 11.19
CA ASN A 228 11.98 -2.75 12.07
C ASN A 228 11.00 -2.92 13.23
N VAL A 229 10.27 -4.04 13.26
CA VAL A 229 9.39 -4.41 14.36
C VAL A 229 9.72 -5.81 14.90
N PRO A 230 9.49 -6.08 16.19
CA PRO A 230 9.67 -7.42 16.76
C PRO A 230 8.52 -8.36 16.37
N TRP A 231 8.78 -9.67 16.37
CA TRP A 231 7.71 -10.67 16.39
C TRP A 231 7.14 -10.79 17.80
N ILE A 232 5.84 -10.48 17.97
CA ILE A 232 5.15 -10.59 19.27
C ILE A 232 4.47 -11.95 19.41
N GLY A 233 3.67 -12.35 18.42
CA GLY A 233 2.90 -13.60 18.45
C GLY A 233 1.86 -13.65 17.35
N ASN A 234 1.15 -14.78 17.25
CA ASN A 234 0.10 -14.94 16.24
C ASN A 234 -1.15 -14.10 16.52
N ASP A 235 -1.43 -13.79 17.79
CA ASP A 235 -2.61 -13.00 18.18
C ASP A 235 -2.32 -11.49 18.21
N ASP A 236 -1.05 -11.10 18.07
CA ASP A 236 -0.55 -9.72 18.14
C ASP A 236 0.38 -9.44 16.94
N ARG A 237 -0.01 -9.89 15.74
CA ARG A 237 0.79 -9.68 14.53
C ARG A 237 0.87 -8.21 14.16
N ALA A 238 1.98 -7.85 13.53
CA ALA A 238 2.20 -6.49 13.05
C ALA A 238 1.20 -6.12 11.93
N GLY A 239 0.64 -4.92 12.02
CA GLY A 239 -0.39 -4.42 11.12
C GLY A 239 -0.62 -2.92 11.29
N TYR A 240 -1.39 -2.32 10.37
CA TYR A 240 -1.72 -0.90 10.39
C TYR A 240 -3.00 -0.65 11.20
N HIS A 241 -2.87 -0.76 12.53
CA HIS A 241 -3.94 -0.52 13.50
C HIS A 241 -3.39 0.05 14.82
N GLN A 242 -4.29 0.38 15.75
CA GLN A 242 -3.97 1.10 16.99
C GLN A 242 -2.90 0.44 17.86
N GLU A 243 -2.88 -0.89 17.92
CA GLU A 243 -1.92 -1.63 18.75
C GLU A 243 -0.46 -1.50 18.26
N TRP A 244 -0.27 -1.08 17.02
CA TRP A 244 1.03 -0.90 16.35
C TRP A 244 1.29 0.55 15.98
N SER A 245 0.92 1.49 16.87
CA SER A 245 1.15 2.93 16.70
C SER A 245 0.37 3.61 15.55
N PHE A 246 -0.55 2.91 14.88
CA PHE A 246 -1.42 3.46 13.83
C PHE A 246 -2.86 3.61 14.32
N GLY A 247 -3.06 4.47 15.33
CA GLY A 247 -4.36 4.70 15.98
C GLY A 247 -5.42 5.40 15.12
N THR A 248 -5.00 6.15 14.10
CA THR A 248 -5.91 6.92 13.24
C THR A 248 -6.22 6.15 11.96
N ASP A 249 -7.51 5.86 11.71
CA ASP A 249 -8.01 5.45 10.40
C ASP A 249 -8.14 6.70 9.50
N GLY A 250 -7.50 6.68 8.33
CA GLY A 250 -7.42 7.81 7.40
C GLY A 250 -6.07 8.54 7.43
N ALA A 251 -6.11 9.84 7.20
CA ALA A 251 -4.92 10.69 7.04
C ALA A 251 -4.09 10.80 8.33
N GLN A 252 -2.78 10.61 8.22
CA GLN A 252 -1.82 10.80 9.31
C GLN A 252 -1.38 12.27 9.34
N ASN A 253 -2.02 13.08 10.19
CA ASN A 253 -1.87 14.54 10.18
C ASN A 253 -0.73 15.08 11.07
N ASP A 254 -0.04 14.21 11.81
CA ASP A 254 1.03 14.54 12.76
C ASP A 254 2.44 14.29 12.18
N ILE A 255 2.56 14.02 10.88
CA ILE A 255 3.82 13.58 10.25
C ILE A 255 4.77 14.72 9.84
N PHE A 256 4.42 15.98 10.07
CA PHE A 256 5.13 17.15 9.55
C PHE A 256 6.10 17.76 10.59
N MET A 257 7.11 18.49 10.09
CA MET A 257 8.09 19.24 10.91
C MET A 257 7.49 20.47 11.60
#